data_AF-A0A9P1BL63-F1
#
_entry.id   AF-A0A9P1BL63-F1
#
_cell.length_a   1.000
_cell.length_b   1.000
_cell.length_c   1.000
_cell.angle_alpha   90.00
_cell.angle_beta   90.00
_cell.angle_gamma   90.00
#
_symmetry.space_group_name_H-M   'P 1'
#
loop_
_entity.id
_entity.type
_entity.pdbx_description
1 polymer ?
#
loop_
_entity_poly.entity_id
_entity_poly.type
_entity_poly.pdbx_seq_one_letter_code
_entity_poly.pdbx_strand_id
1 'polypeptide(L)'
;MILTVGHSTKAAIAPDATSAEVHNRGASELLTRKVAQQCHDMTTGGHGTQCPGRQVLLVRHGQSLHNAHHDVDEVLRDPMLSELGHAQAASLRSVPFVSAGCELLVVSPLSRAIQTASAVFGELPMCRTVLTPLHSERWCSIADEGRSKSELLQLFPFVASWEGFAELPEDWTPTCQEAAWKTERVPAFLDWLAAQPEQLGYRPLQQYPTMP
;
A
#
# COMPACT_ATOMS: atom_id res chain seq x y z
N MET A 1 6.68 0.76 1.45
CA MET A 1 5.67 -0.16 0.89
C MET A 1 4.29 0.36 1.29
N ILE A 2 3.26 0.07 0.51
CA ILE A 2 1.85 0.37 0.83
C ILE A 2 1.06 -0.93 0.72
N LEU A 3 0.14 -1.14 1.65
CA LEU A 3 -0.80 -2.25 1.64
C LEU A 3 -2.22 -1.70 1.61
N THR A 4 -3.04 -2.18 0.70
CA THR A 4 -4.47 -1.86 0.67
C THR A 4 -5.28 -3.12 0.89
N VAL A 5 -6.34 -2.99 1.69
CA VAL A 5 -7.23 -4.10 2.05
C VAL A 5 -8.66 -3.68 1.74
N GLY A 6 -9.44 -4.60 1.18
CA GLY A 6 -10.79 -4.35 0.71
C GLY A 6 -11.50 -5.60 0.21
N HIS A 7 -12.73 -5.46 -0.28
CA HIS A 7 -13.50 -6.55 -0.87
C HIS A 7 -13.51 -6.51 -2.40
N SER A 8 -13.66 -7.69 -2.99
CA SER A 8 -13.96 -7.82 -4.41
C SER A 8 -15.41 -7.42 -4.68
N THR A 9 -15.64 -6.25 -5.26
CA THR A 9 -16.91 -6.00 -5.94
C THR A 9 -16.86 -6.74 -7.27
N LYS A 10 -17.75 -7.73 -7.47
CA LYS A 10 -17.96 -8.36 -8.77
C LYS A 10 -18.50 -7.29 -9.74
N ALA A 11 -17.61 -6.55 -10.40
CA ALA A 11 -17.95 -5.56 -11.41
C ALA A 11 -17.37 -6.02 -12.76
N ALA A 12 -18.28 -6.58 -13.58
CA ALA A 12 -18.23 -6.74 -15.04
C ALA A 12 -16.95 -7.33 -15.66
N ILE A 13 -16.92 -8.67 -15.77
CA ILE A 13 -16.26 -9.31 -16.91
C ILE A 13 -17.23 -9.14 -18.09
N ALA A 14 -16.99 -8.16 -18.97
CA ALA A 14 -17.53 -8.17 -20.31
C ALA A 14 -16.57 -8.97 -21.21
N PRO A 15 -17.03 -9.95 -22.00
CA PRO A 15 -16.16 -10.68 -22.90
C PRO A 15 -15.90 -9.88 -24.18
N ASP A 16 -14.63 -9.90 -24.57
CA ASP A 16 -14.10 -9.79 -25.94
C ASP A 16 -14.04 -8.41 -26.63
N ALA A 17 -12.82 -7.94 -26.84
CA ALA A 17 -12.44 -7.17 -28.01
C ALA A 17 -11.00 -7.55 -28.39
N THR A 18 -10.91 -8.19 -29.56
CA THR A 18 -9.73 -8.80 -30.17
C THR A 18 -8.78 -7.74 -30.72
N SER A 19 -7.47 -8.05 -30.59
CA SER A 19 -6.35 -7.66 -31.46
C SER A 19 -6.22 -6.21 -31.96
N ALA A 20 -5.28 -5.45 -31.37
CA ALA A 20 -4.11 -4.88 -32.07
C ALA A 20 -3.33 -3.92 -31.15
N GLU A 21 -2.06 -3.73 -31.50
CA GLU A 21 -1.12 -2.70 -31.04
C GLU A 21 -0.13 -3.05 -29.91
N VAL A 22 0.98 -3.55 -30.44
CA VAL A 22 2.33 -3.75 -29.94
C VAL A 22 3.02 -2.41 -29.65
N HIS A 23 3.25 -2.07 -28.39
CA HIS A 23 4.57 -1.69 -27.84
C HIS A 23 4.44 -1.24 -26.37
N ASN A 24 5.44 -1.62 -25.58
CA ASN A 24 5.73 -1.11 -24.23
C ASN A 24 4.94 -1.70 -23.04
N ARG A 25 5.08 -3.02 -22.79
CA ARG A 25 4.48 -3.74 -21.64
C ARG A 25 5.52 -4.44 -20.74
N GLY A 26 6.66 -3.82 -20.47
CA GLY A 26 7.71 -4.47 -19.64
C GLY A 26 7.47 -4.40 -18.13
N ALA A 27 7.06 -3.24 -17.60
CA ALA A 27 7.04 -3.00 -16.15
C ALA A 27 5.65 -3.16 -15.50
N SER A 28 4.57 -2.92 -16.26
CA SER A 28 3.20 -2.99 -15.74
C SER A 28 2.70 -4.43 -15.53
N GLU A 29 3.22 -5.42 -16.25
CA GLU A 29 2.80 -6.82 -16.09
C GLU A 29 3.40 -7.51 -14.85
N LEU A 30 4.54 -7.04 -14.37
CA LEU A 30 5.23 -7.62 -13.20
C LEU A 30 4.55 -7.26 -11.87
N LEU A 31 3.84 -6.14 -11.79
CA LEU A 31 3.05 -5.77 -10.60
C LEU A 31 1.73 -6.56 -10.50
N THR A 32 1.10 -6.90 -11.63
CA THR A 32 -0.22 -7.55 -11.63
C THR A 32 -0.13 -9.08 -11.47
N ARG A 33 0.94 -9.72 -11.95
CA ARG A 33 1.02 -11.20 -11.99
C ARG A 33 1.25 -11.88 -10.63
N LYS A 34 1.67 -11.17 -9.58
CA LYS A 34 1.78 -11.76 -8.23
C LYS A 34 0.48 -11.75 -7.42
N VAL A 35 -0.58 -11.12 -7.92
CA VAL A 35 -1.88 -11.00 -7.23
C VAL A 35 -2.78 -12.24 -7.44
N ALA A 36 -2.44 -13.16 -8.35
CA ALA A 36 -3.34 -14.23 -8.78
C ALA A 36 -3.09 -15.64 -8.18
N GLN A 37 -2.01 -15.87 -7.43
CA GLN A 37 -1.57 -17.25 -7.12
C GLN A 37 -1.66 -17.67 -5.64
N GLN A 38 -2.69 -17.24 -4.90
CA GLN A 38 -2.94 -17.79 -3.56
C GLN A 38 -4.44 -17.93 -3.20
N CYS A 39 -5.27 -18.16 -4.21
CA CYS A 39 -6.61 -18.72 -4.03
C CYS A 39 -6.73 -19.93 -4.97
N HIS A 40 -5.98 -20.99 -4.68
CA HIS A 40 -6.27 -22.29 -5.27
C HIS A 40 -6.32 -23.37 -4.19
N ASP A 41 -7.39 -24.14 -4.28
CA ASP A 41 -7.66 -25.43 -3.65
C ASP A 41 -8.04 -25.47 -2.16
N MET A 42 -9.35 -25.33 -1.92
CA MET A 42 -10.17 -26.47 -1.46
C MET A 42 -11.66 -26.16 -1.69
N THR A 43 -12.21 -26.59 -2.83
CA THR A 43 -13.66 -26.82 -2.92
C THR A 43 -13.96 -27.93 -3.93
N THR A 44 -14.10 -29.17 -3.43
CA THR A 44 -14.94 -30.17 -4.08
C THR A 44 -16.33 -30.10 -3.42
N GLY A 45 -17.33 -29.72 -4.21
CA GLY A 45 -18.73 -30.04 -3.99
C GLY A 45 -19.51 -29.21 -2.96
N GLY A 46 -20.35 -28.30 -3.45
CA GLY A 46 -21.46 -27.74 -2.68
C GLY A 46 -21.87 -26.35 -3.16
N HIS A 47 -23.13 -26.16 -3.52
CA HIS A 47 -23.74 -24.83 -3.68
C HIS A 47 -23.73 -24.10 -2.33
N GLY A 48 -22.60 -23.49 -1.99
CA GLY A 48 -22.43 -22.58 -0.87
C GLY A 48 -22.28 -21.17 -1.40
N THR A 49 -23.10 -20.26 -0.89
CA THR A 49 -22.94 -18.81 -1.06
C THR A 49 -21.50 -18.44 -0.71
N GLN A 50 -20.69 -18.07 -1.70
CA GLN A 50 -19.32 -17.60 -1.46
C GLN A 50 -19.39 -16.30 -0.66
N CYS A 51 -18.94 -16.33 0.60
CA CYS A 51 -18.67 -15.10 1.34
C CYS A 51 -17.57 -14.32 0.59
N PRO A 52 -17.71 -13.01 0.38
CA PRO A 52 -16.76 -12.22 -0.40
C PRO A 52 -15.41 -12.13 0.31
N GLY A 53 -14.42 -12.93 -0.12
CA GLY A 53 -13.08 -13.02 0.47
C GLY A 53 -12.37 -11.67 0.63
N ARG A 54 -11.64 -11.50 1.74
CA ARG A 54 -10.76 -10.34 1.99
C ARG A 54 -9.65 -10.34 0.93
N GLN A 55 -9.50 -9.22 0.22
CA GLN A 55 -8.41 -9.01 -0.73
C GLN A 55 -7.35 -8.10 -0.12
N VAL A 56 -6.10 -8.43 -0.39
CA VAL A 56 -4.93 -7.67 0.06
C VAL A 56 -4.08 -7.37 -1.17
N LEU A 57 -3.87 -6.08 -1.45
CA LEU A 57 -3.01 -5.61 -2.53
C LEU A 57 -1.75 -4.99 -1.94
N LEU A 58 -0.60 -5.53 -2.35
CA LEU A 58 0.72 -5.02 -1.99
C LEU A 58 1.23 -4.11 -3.10
N VAL A 59 1.47 -2.85 -2.76
CA VAL A 59 1.96 -1.83 -3.68
C VAL A 59 3.35 -1.39 -3.24
N ARG A 60 4.33 -1.57 -4.12
CA ARG A 60 5.66 -0.96 -3.93
C ARG A 60 5.56 0.55 -4.19
N HIS A 61 6.38 1.34 -3.49
CA HIS A 61 6.48 2.77 -3.76
C HIS A 61 6.90 3.01 -5.23
N GLY A 62 6.51 4.16 -5.79
CA GLY A 62 7.02 4.61 -7.09
C GLY A 62 8.53 4.84 -7.07
N GLN A 63 9.13 5.06 -8.23
CA GLN A 63 10.57 5.35 -8.34
C GLN A 63 10.98 6.52 -7.41
N SER A 64 12.00 6.30 -6.57
CA SER A 64 12.60 7.38 -5.77
C SER A 64 13.74 8.08 -6.51
N LEU A 65 14.17 9.25 -6.02
CA LEU A 65 15.37 9.94 -6.52
C LEU A 65 16.61 9.04 -6.48
N HIS A 66 16.74 8.19 -5.45
CA HIS A 66 17.81 7.20 -5.36
C HIS A 66 17.71 6.11 -6.44
N ASN A 67 16.50 5.73 -6.88
CA ASN A 67 16.34 4.77 -7.97
C ASN A 67 16.54 5.40 -9.36
N ALA A 68 16.38 6.72 -9.48
CA ALA A 68 16.56 7.44 -10.75
C ALA A 68 18.06 7.63 -11.08
N HIS A 69 18.90 7.77 -10.06
CA HIS A 69 20.34 7.98 -10.22
C HIS A 69 21.12 6.81 -9.62
N HIS A 70 21.33 5.77 -10.44
CA HIS A 70 22.16 4.62 -10.04
C HIS A 70 23.66 4.96 -9.99
N ASP A 71 24.09 6.08 -10.61
CA ASP A 71 25.49 6.45 -10.85
C ASP A 71 25.98 7.68 -10.05
N VAL A 72 25.20 8.20 -9.10
CA VAL A 72 25.67 9.27 -8.20
C VAL A 72 26.06 8.66 -6.86
N ASP A 73 27.29 8.93 -6.41
CA ASP A 73 27.82 8.52 -5.10
C ASP A 73 27.03 9.13 -3.90
N GLU A 74 26.05 9.99 -4.18
CA GLU A 74 25.18 10.60 -3.17
C GLU A 74 24.01 9.67 -2.80
N VAL A 75 24.24 8.82 -1.79
CA VAL A 75 23.16 8.07 -1.13
C VAL A 75 22.32 9.05 -0.30
N LEU A 76 21.17 9.43 -0.85
CA LEU A 76 20.20 10.28 -0.15
C LEU A 76 19.46 9.50 0.95
N ARG A 77 19.48 10.01 2.19
CA ARG A 77 18.63 9.52 3.29
C ARG A 77 17.15 9.73 2.96
N ASP A 78 16.35 8.69 3.19
CA ASP A 78 14.89 8.65 2.94
C ASP A 78 14.49 9.39 1.63
N PRO A 79 14.91 8.91 0.46
CA PRO A 79 14.73 9.65 -0.79
C PRO A 79 13.25 9.80 -1.12
N MET A 80 12.86 11.01 -1.52
CA MET A 80 11.54 11.32 -2.07
C MET A 80 11.33 10.59 -3.40
N LEU A 81 10.09 10.52 -3.87
CA LEU A 81 9.74 10.12 -5.23
C LEU A 81 10.37 11.07 -6.26
N SER A 82 10.76 10.50 -7.41
CA SER A 82 11.03 11.29 -8.61
C SER A 82 9.72 11.72 -9.28
N GLU A 83 9.80 12.62 -10.27
CA GLU A 83 8.63 12.98 -11.10
C GLU A 83 8.00 11.74 -11.75
N LEU A 84 8.85 10.81 -12.24
CA LEU A 84 8.39 9.53 -12.77
C LEU A 84 7.71 8.68 -11.68
N GLY A 85 8.25 8.65 -10.46
CA GLY A 85 7.64 7.96 -9.33
C GLY A 85 6.25 8.49 -8.98
N HIS A 86 6.06 9.81 -9.03
CA HIS A 86 4.74 10.43 -8.86
C HIS A 86 3.78 10.04 -9.98
N ALA A 87 4.22 10.03 -11.24
CA ALA A 87 3.39 9.60 -12.36
C ALA A 87 2.98 8.11 -12.25
N GLN A 88 3.93 7.24 -11.85
CA GLN A 88 3.68 5.83 -11.57
C GLN A 88 2.62 5.67 -10.47
N ALA A 89 2.77 6.37 -9.35
CA ALA A 89 1.81 6.33 -8.25
C ALA A 89 0.42 6.80 -8.71
N ALA A 90 0.33 7.95 -9.37
CA ALA A 90 -0.93 8.50 -9.85
C ALA A 90 -1.68 7.55 -10.81
N SER A 91 -0.95 6.76 -11.62
CA SER A 91 -1.57 5.80 -12.54
C SER A 91 -2.39 4.70 -11.83
N LEU A 92 -2.03 4.37 -10.58
CA LEU A 92 -2.73 3.35 -9.79
C LEU A 92 -4.15 3.77 -9.40
N ARG A 93 -4.50 5.06 -9.48
CA ARG A 93 -5.87 5.55 -9.26
C ARG A 93 -6.89 4.89 -10.18
N SER A 94 -6.45 4.44 -11.36
CA SER A 94 -7.30 3.75 -12.34
C SER A 94 -7.59 2.29 -11.99
N VAL A 95 -6.89 1.71 -11.01
CA VAL A 95 -7.12 0.33 -10.58
C VAL A 95 -8.43 0.28 -9.77
N PRO A 96 -9.44 -0.51 -10.18
CA PRO A 96 -10.77 -0.50 -9.52
C PRO A 96 -10.73 -0.78 -8.01
N PHE A 97 -9.82 -1.65 -7.58
CA PHE A 97 -9.62 -1.97 -6.16
C PHE A 97 -9.16 -0.75 -5.34
N VAL A 98 -8.30 0.08 -5.93
CA VAL A 98 -7.78 1.30 -5.31
C VAL A 98 -8.87 2.38 -5.25
N SER A 99 -9.67 2.52 -6.30
CA SER A 99 -10.64 3.60 -6.41
C SER A 99 -11.96 3.37 -5.65
N ALA A 100 -12.39 2.12 -5.50
CA ALA A 100 -13.71 1.81 -4.92
C ALA A 100 -13.72 0.70 -3.86
N GLY A 101 -12.64 -0.07 -3.73
CA GLY A 101 -12.61 -1.25 -2.86
C GLY A 101 -11.85 -1.06 -1.55
N CYS A 102 -10.99 -0.06 -1.44
CA CYS A 102 -10.08 0.08 -0.30
C CYS A 102 -10.82 0.56 0.96
N GLU A 103 -10.78 -0.25 2.01
CA GLU A 103 -11.34 0.05 3.34
C GLU A 103 -10.25 0.35 4.37
N LEU A 104 -9.08 -0.26 4.20
CA LEU A 104 -7.89 -0.01 5.00
C LEU A 104 -6.67 0.22 4.09
N LEU A 105 -5.98 1.32 4.32
CA LEU A 105 -4.71 1.70 3.72
C LEU A 105 -3.63 1.68 4.81
N VAL A 106 -2.57 0.91 4.61
CA VAL A 106 -1.45 0.80 5.55
C VAL A 106 -0.18 1.25 4.86
N VAL A 107 0.51 2.21 5.47
CA VAL A 107 1.60 2.97 4.84
C VAL A 107 2.85 2.92 5.72
N SER A 108 3.99 2.61 5.09
CA SER A 108 5.29 2.71 5.74
C SER A 108 5.67 4.18 5.97
N PRO A 109 6.37 4.55 7.07
CA PRO A 109 6.73 5.94 7.33
C PRO A 109 7.88 6.48 6.44
N LEU A 110 8.41 5.69 5.52
CA LEU A 110 9.37 6.16 4.52
C LEU A 110 8.69 7.19 3.59
N SER A 111 9.37 8.30 3.31
CA SER A 111 8.80 9.44 2.57
C SER A 111 8.27 9.05 1.19
N ARG A 112 9.01 8.19 0.46
CA ARG A 112 8.56 7.61 -0.82
C ARG A 112 7.26 6.83 -0.73
N ALA A 113 6.99 6.16 0.39
CA ALA A 113 5.75 5.43 0.62
C ALA A 113 4.60 6.39 0.96
N ILE A 114 4.85 7.39 1.81
CA ILE A 114 3.87 8.46 2.11
C ILE A 114 3.46 9.18 0.84
N GLN A 115 4.42 9.60 0.00
CA GLN A 115 4.14 10.28 -1.26
C GLN A 115 3.44 9.39 -2.28
N THR A 116 3.75 8.09 -2.31
CA THR A 116 3.02 7.16 -3.17
C THR A 116 1.56 7.06 -2.68
N ALA A 117 1.34 6.95 -1.37
CA ALA A 117 0.00 6.84 -0.80
C ALA A 117 -0.82 8.11 -1.05
N SER A 118 -0.26 9.30 -0.81
CA SER A 118 -0.95 10.57 -1.07
C SER A 118 -1.17 10.82 -2.56
N ALA A 119 -0.24 10.41 -3.43
CA ALA A 119 -0.44 10.46 -4.87
C ALA A 119 -1.55 9.51 -5.33
N VAL A 120 -1.80 8.39 -4.65
CA VAL A 120 -2.88 7.46 -5.01
C VAL A 120 -4.21 7.87 -4.41
N PHE A 121 -4.26 8.07 -3.09
CA PHE A 121 -5.50 8.21 -2.31
C PHE A 121 -5.81 9.64 -1.86
N GLY A 122 -4.91 10.59 -2.12
CA GLY A 122 -4.96 11.92 -1.53
C GLY A 122 -4.36 11.96 -0.12
N GLU A 123 -4.17 13.16 0.41
CA GLU A 123 -3.62 13.38 1.76
C GLU A 123 -4.59 12.98 2.88
N LEU A 124 -5.90 13.04 2.58
CA LEU A 124 -7.00 12.61 3.44
C LEU A 124 -7.81 11.51 2.73
N PRO A 125 -7.33 10.26 2.71
CA PRO A 125 -8.05 9.15 2.12
C PRO A 125 -9.43 8.96 2.76
N MET A 126 -10.42 8.52 1.97
CA MET A 126 -11.76 8.19 2.49
C MET A 126 -11.80 6.86 3.26
N CYS A 127 -10.72 6.09 3.22
CA CYS A 127 -10.57 4.83 3.93
C CYS A 127 -9.74 5.03 5.20
N ARG A 128 -9.87 4.08 6.13
CA ARG A 128 -9.05 4.06 7.34
C ARG A 128 -7.58 3.97 6.91
N THR A 129 -6.76 4.90 7.39
CA THR A 129 -5.35 5.00 6.99
C THR A 129 -4.45 4.87 8.21
N VAL A 130 -3.52 3.92 8.17
CA VAL A 130 -2.61 3.57 9.26
C VAL A 130 -1.17 3.73 8.81
N LEU A 131 -0.38 4.49 9.57
CA LEU A 131 1.06 4.64 9.40
C LEU A 131 1.79 3.70 10.37
N THR A 132 2.64 2.79 9.87
CA THR A 132 3.35 1.84 10.74
C THR A 132 4.70 1.38 10.16
N PRO A 133 5.77 1.32 10.97
CA PRO A 133 7.10 0.88 10.51
C PRO A 133 7.21 -0.64 10.34
N LEU A 134 6.21 -1.43 10.78
CA LEU A 134 6.30 -2.91 10.79
C LEU A 134 6.53 -3.52 9.40
N HIS A 135 6.16 -2.83 8.33
CA HIS A 135 6.37 -3.28 6.94
C HIS A 135 7.27 -2.32 6.13
N SER A 136 8.12 -1.53 6.81
CA SER A 136 9.14 -0.72 6.14
C SER A 136 10.17 -1.59 5.42
N GLU A 137 10.85 -0.99 4.44
CA GLU A 137 11.93 -1.64 3.69
C GLU A 137 13.00 -2.21 4.63
N ARG A 138 13.66 -3.29 4.21
CA ARG A 138 14.81 -3.80 4.97
C ARG A 138 15.92 -2.75 4.92
N TRP A 139 16.40 -2.33 6.07
CA TRP A 139 17.54 -1.41 6.13
C TRP A 139 18.77 -2.07 5.48
N CYS A 140 19.15 -1.63 4.29
CA CYS A 140 20.33 -2.12 3.55
C CYS A 140 21.31 -1.00 3.21
N SER A 141 20.86 0.25 3.32
CA SER A 141 21.61 1.44 2.95
C SER A 141 21.04 2.66 3.68
N ILE A 142 21.76 3.78 3.62
CA ILE A 142 21.30 5.08 4.16
C ILE A 142 19.97 5.51 3.51
N ALA A 143 19.65 5.07 2.28
CA ALA A 143 18.36 5.37 1.64
C ALA A 143 17.16 4.70 2.34
N ASP A 144 17.40 3.70 3.18
CA ASP A 144 16.39 3.02 3.99
C ASP A 144 16.33 3.58 5.42
N GLU A 145 17.21 4.52 5.75
CA GLU A 145 17.12 5.28 6.99
C GLU A 145 16.04 6.35 6.86
N GLY A 146 14.96 6.19 7.62
CA GLY A 146 13.81 7.07 7.59
C GLY A 146 14.07 8.41 8.29
N ARG A 147 13.33 9.44 7.87
CA ARG A 147 13.22 10.70 8.62
C ARG A 147 12.58 10.49 9.98
N SER A 148 12.99 11.24 10.98
CA SER A 148 12.37 11.22 12.31
C SER A 148 10.88 11.60 12.22
N LYS A 149 10.10 11.26 13.25
CA LYS A 149 8.69 11.64 13.33
C LYS A 149 8.48 13.15 13.17
N SER A 150 9.31 13.97 13.81
CA SER A 150 9.19 15.44 13.71
C SER A 150 9.52 15.94 12.30
N GLU A 151 10.54 15.38 11.65
CA GLU A 151 10.87 15.70 10.26
C GLU A 151 9.73 15.28 9.31
N LEU A 152 9.12 14.11 9.52
CA LEU A 152 7.97 13.64 8.74
C LEU A 152 6.77 14.58 8.90
N LEU A 153 6.49 15.06 10.12
CA LEU A 153 5.39 15.99 10.37
C LEU A 153 5.58 17.33 9.65
N GLN A 154 6.82 17.83 9.61
CA GLN A 154 7.14 19.07 8.92
C GLN A 154 6.95 18.94 7.39
N LEU A 155 7.35 17.81 6.82
CA LEU A 155 7.24 17.56 5.38
C LEU A 155 5.83 17.17 4.93
N PHE A 156 5.10 16.45 5.79
CA PHE A 156 3.80 15.89 5.48
C PHE A 156 2.81 16.14 6.62
N PRO A 157 2.38 17.38 6.88
CA PRO A 157 1.53 17.68 8.04
C PRO A 157 0.25 16.83 8.14
N PHE A 158 -0.28 16.39 6.99
CA PHE A 158 -1.47 15.52 6.92
C PHE A 158 -1.27 14.15 7.59
N VAL A 159 -0.04 13.63 7.74
CA VAL A 159 0.16 12.32 8.38
C VAL A 159 -0.23 12.33 9.86
N ALA A 160 -0.36 13.50 10.48
CA ALA A 160 -0.88 13.63 11.84
C ALA A 160 -2.32 13.12 11.99
N SER A 161 -3.10 13.09 10.91
CA SER A 161 -4.46 12.54 10.93
C SER A 161 -4.52 11.05 10.61
N TRP A 162 -3.38 10.41 10.28
CA TRP A 162 -3.32 8.98 10.03
C TRP A 162 -3.10 8.24 11.34
N GLU A 163 -3.81 7.13 11.54
CA GLU A 163 -3.64 6.29 12.74
C GLU A 163 -2.20 5.78 12.86
N GLY A 164 -1.71 5.57 14.08
CA GLY A 164 -0.34 5.10 14.32
C GLY A 164 0.73 6.20 14.30
N PHE A 165 0.44 7.38 13.76
CA PHE A 165 1.40 8.49 13.80
C PHE A 165 1.67 8.98 15.23
N ALA A 166 0.63 9.06 16.08
CA ALA A 166 0.77 9.48 17.46
C ALA A 166 1.69 8.54 18.25
N GLU A 167 1.61 7.23 18.01
CA GLU A 167 2.38 6.17 18.64
C GLU A 167 3.75 5.94 18.00
N LEU A 168 4.01 6.51 16.81
CA LEU A 168 5.29 6.40 16.13
C LEU A 168 6.41 6.96 17.03
N PRO A 169 7.50 6.21 17.28
CA PRO A 169 8.68 6.74 17.96
C PRO A 169 9.33 7.87 17.16
N GLU A 170 10.06 8.76 17.84
CA GLU A 170 10.81 9.82 17.15
C GLU A 170 11.79 9.22 16.14
N ASP A 171 12.59 8.26 16.61
CA ASP A 171 13.52 7.46 15.81
C ASP A 171 12.91 6.08 15.52
N TRP A 172 11.92 6.04 14.62
CA TRP A 172 11.18 4.81 14.32
C TRP A 172 11.92 3.83 13.39
N THR A 173 12.96 4.29 12.67
CA THR A 173 13.65 3.50 11.66
C THR A 173 14.21 2.22 12.30
N PRO A 174 13.85 1.03 11.79
CA PRO A 174 14.43 -0.21 12.30
C PRO A 174 15.96 -0.18 12.11
N THR A 175 16.71 -0.43 13.18
CA THR A 175 18.17 -0.25 13.17
C THR A 175 18.89 -1.34 12.37
N CYS A 176 20.14 -1.05 11.98
CA CYS A 176 20.98 -1.84 11.06
C CYS A 176 21.29 -3.29 11.48
N GLN A 177 20.85 -3.72 12.66
CA GLN A 177 21.07 -5.07 13.20
C GLN A 177 19.86 -6.00 13.07
N GLU A 178 18.78 -5.61 12.40
CA GLU A 178 17.62 -6.49 12.23
C GLU A 178 17.94 -7.66 11.27
N ALA A 179 18.62 -8.71 11.73
CA ALA A 179 18.37 -10.06 11.22
C ALA A 179 16.92 -10.50 11.57
N ALA A 180 16.36 -9.87 12.61
CA ALA A 180 15.06 -10.11 13.18
C ALA A 180 13.87 -9.67 12.30
N TRP A 181 14.06 -8.92 11.20
CA TRP A 181 12.91 -8.49 10.39
C TRP A 181 12.05 -9.66 9.89
N LYS A 182 12.69 -10.82 9.62
CA LYS A 182 12.00 -12.05 9.20
C LYS A 182 11.26 -12.76 10.33
N THR A 183 11.79 -12.68 11.55
CA THR A 183 11.32 -13.47 12.70
C THR A 183 10.47 -12.69 13.68
N GLU A 184 10.54 -11.36 13.65
CA GLU A 184 9.87 -10.47 14.60
C GLU A 184 9.02 -9.44 13.86
N ARG A 185 9.64 -8.54 13.08
CA ARG A 185 8.93 -7.38 12.54
C ARG A 185 7.87 -7.73 11.49
N VAL A 186 8.19 -8.54 10.48
CA VAL A 186 7.21 -8.99 9.47
C VAL A 186 6.15 -9.90 10.09
N PRO A 187 6.49 -10.89 10.93
CA PRO A 187 5.46 -11.64 11.68
C PRO A 187 4.54 -10.74 12.50
N ALA A 188 5.07 -9.76 13.24
CA ALA A 188 4.26 -8.80 13.99
C ALA A 188 3.34 -7.97 13.08
N PHE A 189 3.80 -7.60 11.88
CA PHE A 189 2.94 -6.96 10.88
C PHE A 189 1.80 -7.89 10.41
N LEU A 190 2.08 -9.17 10.17
CA LEU A 190 1.09 -10.14 9.72
C LEU A 190 0.07 -10.43 10.82
N ASP A 191 0.51 -10.58 12.07
CA ASP A 191 -0.37 -10.78 13.23
C ASP A 191 -1.28 -9.54 13.43
N TRP A 192 -0.70 -8.35 13.36
CA TRP A 192 -1.46 -7.10 13.39
C TRP A 192 -2.47 -7.04 12.24
N LEU A 193 -2.07 -7.40 11.02
CA LEU A 193 -2.93 -7.36 9.84
C LEU A 193 -4.09 -8.36 9.93
N ALA A 194 -3.83 -9.55 10.50
CA ALA A 194 -4.84 -10.59 10.72
C ALA A 194 -5.88 -10.18 11.77
N ALA A 195 -5.49 -9.34 12.73
CA ALA A 195 -6.37 -8.81 13.76
C ALA A 195 -7.26 -7.64 13.29
N GLN A 196 -7.04 -7.10 12.08
CA GLN A 196 -7.80 -5.95 11.61
C GLN A 196 -9.25 -6.33 11.24
N PRO A 197 -10.25 -5.49 11.59
CA PRO A 197 -11.67 -5.83 11.51
C PRO A 197 -12.24 -5.89 10.09
N GLU A 198 -11.50 -5.45 9.07
CA GLU A 198 -11.94 -5.40 7.66
C GLU A 198 -12.04 -6.82 7.04
N GLN A 199 -12.89 -7.68 7.59
CA GLN A 199 -13.22 -9.01 7.07
C GLN A 199 -14.57 -9.03 6.36
N LEU A 200 -14.64 -9.83 5.27
CA LEU A 200 -15.83 -10.53 4.74
C LEU A 200 -17.20 -10.09 5.29
N GLY A 201 -17.79 -9.03 4.71
CA GLY A 201 -19.24 -8.83 4.70
C GLY A 201 -19.91 -8.28 5.96
N TYR A 202 -19.55 -7.07 6.41
CA TYR A 202 -20.50 -6.22 7.14
C TYR A 202 -20.16 -4.73 7.02
N ARG A 203 -20.97 -3.98 6.26
CA ARG A 203 -21.13 -2.53 6.47
C ARG A 203 -22.48 -2.31 7.14
N PRO A 204 -22.56 -1.77 8.37
CA PRO A 204 -23.78 -1.10 8.77
C PRO A 204 -23.91 0.14 7.87
N LEU A 205 -25.00 0.20 7.11
CA LEU A 205 -25.36 1.39 6.36
C LEU A 205 -25.45 2.55 7.36
N GLN A 206 -24.44 3.42 7.40
CA GLN A 206 -24.62 4.76 7.96
C GLN A 206 -25.67 5.43 7.09
N GLN A 207 -26.88 5.53 7.62
CA GLN A 207 -27.93 6.38 7.10
C GLN A 207 -27.35 7.79 7.06
N TYR A 208 -27.03 8.27 5.86
CA TYR A 208 -26.79 9.68 5.65
C TYR A 208 -28.08 10.42 6.06
N PRO A 209 -28.03 11.41 6.95
CA PRO A 209 -29.19 12.24 7.20
C PRO A 209 -29.55 12.93 5.89
N THR A 210 -30.80 12.74 5.45
CA THR A 210 -31.41 13.59 4.44
C THR A 210 -31.39 15.01 4.99
N MET A 211 -30.57 15.86 4.38
CA MET A 211 -30.60 17.29 4.64
C MET A 211 -31.97 17.87 4.23
N PRO A 212 -32.47 18.87 4.98
CA PRO A 212 -33.81 19.41 4.84
C PRO A 212 -34.06 20.18 3.54
#